data_AF-A0A535L4J8-F1
#
_entry.id   AF-A0A535L4J8-F1
#
_cell.length_a   1.000
_cell.length_b   1.000
_cell.length_c   1.000
_cell.angle_alpha   90.00
_cell.angle_beta   90.00
_cell.angle_gamma   90.00
#
_symmetry.space_group_name_H-M   'P 1'
#
loop_
_entity.id
_entity.type
_entity.pdbx_description
1 polymer ?
#
loop_
_entity_poly.entity_id
_entity_poly.type
_entity_poly.pdbx_seq_one_letter_code
_entity_poly.pdbx_strand_id
1 'polypeptide(L)'
;MDMQDKETEFVPPGVMQPDNTMLPPEPELSEMTGGATVIPPPGTEKEEKPTTPLQDSLRRLRRDRRAMLSLGIIVFFVVIAFIGPPIYQHIGSPYQSAINGTVGPNQYHGFSYQEFEQTDQLPSAQHWLGTDNLGRDLLARLMQGVLISIVVAVLVETVDIIVGIFIGILAGYYGGWIDQFLARFTDIMFAFPGLLFLILVSGILGDWADATLSKIPIVGPNGNARLLLVSLALALTIWPLMA
;
A
#
# COMPACT_ATOMS: atom_id res chain seq x y z
N MET A 1 3.69 -71.48 -6.53
CA MET A 1 2.87 -72.47 -7.27
C MET A 1 2.23 -73.34 -6.22
N ASP A 2 0.92 -73.41 -6.08
CA ASP A 2 -0.15 -72.86 -6.91
C ASP A 2 -1.49 -73.03 -6.16
N MET A 3 -2.47 -72.22 -6.58
CA MET A 3 -3.90 -72.51 -6.71
C MET A 3 -4.67 -73.07 -5.49
N GLN A 4 -5.54 -72.26 -4.89
CA GLN A 4 -6.98 -72.13 -5.21
C GLN A 4 -7.79 -73.35 -4.76
N ASP A 5 -8.77 -73.12 -3.89
CA ASP A 5 -10.12 -73.64 -4.11
C ASP A 5 -11.15 -72.66 -3.52
N LYS A 6 -11.93 -72.08 -4.44
CA LYS A 6 -13.17 -71.34 -4.21
C LYS A 6 -14.30 -72.34 -4.45
N GLU A 7 -15.11 -72.64 -3.45
CA GLU A 7 -16.44 -73.19 -3.70
C GLU A 7 -17.48 -72.06 -3.63
N THR A 8 -18.14 -71.88 -4.77
CA THR A 8 -19.20 -70.92 -5.03
C THR A 8 -20.53 -71.46 -4.53
N GLU A 9 -21.09 -70.85 -3.49
CA GLU A 9 -22.49 -71.10 -3.09
C GLU A 9 -23.43 -70.30 -4.01
N PHE A 10 -24.28 -71.04 -4.71
CA PHE A 10 -25.21 -70.57 -5.72
C PHE A 10 -26.48 -70.03 -5.06
N VAL A 11 -26.73 -68.72 -5.16
CA VAL A 11 -28.00 -68.10 -4.72
C VAL A 11 -28.83 -67.72 -5.95
N PRO A 12 -29.94 -68.41 -6.24
CA PRO A 12 -30.87 -68.00 -7.29
C PRO A 12 -31.67 -66.76 -6.86
N PRO A 13 -32.00 -65.85 -7.79
CA PRO A 13 -32.60 -64.57 -7.43
C PRO A 13 -34.12 -64.69 -7.22
N GLY A 14 -34.62 -64.17 -6.09
CA GLY A 14 -35.97 -63.59 -6.04
C GLY A 14 -37.06 -64.28 -5.20
N VAL A 15 -36.81 -64.65 -3.93
CA VAL A 15 -37.92 -64.89 -2.98
C VAL A 15 -37.58 -64.30 -1.60
N MET A 16 -38.22 -63.18 -1.24
CA MET A 16 -38.21 -62.60 0.11
C MET A 16 -39.07 -63.48 1.03
N GLN A 17 -38.53 -63.92 2.16
CA GLN A 17 -39.27 -64.64 3.18
C GLN A 17 -39.44 -63.73 4.41
N PRO A 18 -40.67 -63.34 4.78
CA PRO A 18 -40.89 -62.42 5.91
C PRO A 18 -40.80 -63.21 7.23
N ASP A 19 -39.77 -62.94 8.03
CA ASP A 19 -39.67 -63.49 9.38
C ASP A 19 -40.41 -62.57 10.37
N ASN A 20 -41.59 -63.04 10.78
CA ASN A 20 -42.50 -62.40 11.73
C ASN A 20 -42.27 -62.90 13.16
N THR A 21 -41.07 -63.35 13.51
CA THR A 21 -40.76 -63.71 14.88
C THR A 21 -40.22 -62.52 15.69
N MET A 22 -41.02 -62.17 16.70
CA MET A 22 -40.65 -61.52 17.96
C MET A 22 -40.87 -60.00 18.03
N LEU A 23 -41.89 -59.66 18.83
CA LEU A 23 -42.30 -58.33 19.26
C LEU A 23 -41.12 -57.49 19.79
N PRO A 24 -41.19 -56.15 19.66
CA PRO A 24 -40.21 -55.27 20.26
C PRO A 24 -40.18 -55.46 21.80
N PRO A 25 -39.01 -55.59 22.42
CA PRO A 25 -38.90 -55.61 23.88
C PRO A 25 -39.31 -54.24 24.44
N GLU A 26 -40.08 -54.25 25.53
CA GLU A 26 -40.46 -53.04 26.28
C GLU A 26 -39.21 -52.27 26.75
N PRO A 27 -39.27 -50.94 26.88
CA PRO A 27 -38.12 -50.15 27.29
C PRO A 27 -37.79 -50.44 28.76
N GLU A 28 -36.76 -51.25 29.00
CA GLU A 28 -36.22 -51.46 30.34
C GLU A 28 -35.65 -50.15 30.89
N LEU A 29 -36.30 -49.68 31.95
CA LEU A 29 -36.04 -48.47 32.71
C LEU A 29 -34.77 -48.58 33.59
N SER A 30 -33.66 -49.13 33.08
CA SER A 30 -32.49 -49.54 33.89
C SER A 30 -31.17 -48.81 33.61
N GLU A 31 -31.08 -47.96 32.58
CA GLU A 31 -29.88 -47.13 32.32
C GLU A 31 -29.97 -45.70 32.90
N MET A 32 -30.59 -45.55 34.07
CA MET A 32 -30.60 -44.27 34.81
C MET A 32 -29.72 -44.31 36.07
N THR A 33 -28.49 -44.81 35.97
CA THR A 33 -27.46 -44.48 36.99
C THR A 33 -26.06 -44.55 36.41
N GLY A 34 -25.31 -43.45 36.51
CA GLY A 34 -23.84 -43.53 36.54
C GLY A 34 -23.06 -42.92 35.37
N GLY A 35 -23.68 -42.08 34.55
CA GLY A 35 -22.96 -41.19 33.62
C GLY A 35 -23.35 -39.76 33.91
N ALA A 36 -22.92 -39.21 35.05
CA ALA A 36 -23.05 -37.78 35.28
C ALA A 36 -22.16 -37.07 34.24
N THR A 37 -22.74 -36.76 33.09
CA THR A 37 -22.22 -35.74 32.19
C THR A 37 -22.02 -34.52 33.07
N VAL A 38 -20.77 -34.22 33.40
CA VAL A 38 -20.41 -32.98 34.08
C VAL A 38 -20.77 -31.89 33.08
N ILE A 39 -22.01 -31.40 33.17
CA ILE A 39 -22.43 -30.17 32.50
C ILE A 39 -21.57 -29.11 33.19
N PRO A 40 -20.61 -28.49 32.48
CA PRO A 40 -19.83 -27.41 33.07
C PRO A 40 -20.80 -26.33 33.58
N PRO A 41 -20.52 -25.68 34.72
CA PRO A 41 -21.42 -24.69 35.28
C PRO A 41 -21.77 -23.63 34.23
N PRO A 42 -23.03 -23.21 34.11
CA PRO A 42 -23.43 -22.14 33.20
C PRO A 42 -22.77 -20.85 33.70
N GLY A 43 -21.63 -20.48 33.11
CA GLY A 43 -20.90 -19.29 33.56
C GLY A 43 -19.42 -19.15 33.21
N THR A 44 -18.84 -19.95 32.31
CA THR A 44 -17.44 -19.71 31.87
C THR A 44 -17.24 -19.80 30.36
N GLU A 45 -18.26 -19.51 29.55
CA GLU A 45 -17.98 -19.03 28.21
C GLU A 45 -17.54 -17.58 28.37
N LYS A 46 -16.24 -17.33 28.28
CA LYS A 46 -15.74 -15.98 28.09
C LYS A 46 -16.46 -15.43 26.86
N GLU A 47 -17.34 -14.45 27.06
CA GLU A 47 -17.82 -13.60 25.97
C GLU A 47 -16.58 -13.03 25.26
N GLU A 48 -16.15 -13.67 24.17
CA GLU A 48 -15.17 -13.08 23.26
C GLU A 48 -15.87 -11.89 22.62
N LYS A 49 -15.59 -10.70 23.15
CA LYS A 49 -16.09 -9.44 22.59
C LYS A 49 -15.84 -9.45 21.07
N PRO A 50 -16.87 -9.22 20.23
CA PRO A 50 -16.67 -9.17 18.80
C PRO A 50 -15.64 -8.08 18.49
N THR A 51 -14.50 -8.50 17.96
CA THR A 51 -13.42 -7.61 17.53
C THR A 51 -13.89 -6.76 16.37
N THR A 52 -13.49 -5.50 16.35
CA THR A 52 -13.82 -4.65 15.19
C THR A 52 -13.01 -5.09 13.97
N PRO A 53 -13.51 -4.91 12.73
CA PRO A 53 -12.77 -5.28 11.52
C PRO A 53 -11.35 -4.68 11.45
N LEU A 54 -11.18 -3.46 12.00
CA LEU A 54 -9.88 -2.79 12.12
C LEU A 54 -8.97 -3.45 13.15
N GLN A 55 -9.50 -3.86 14.30
CA GLN A 55 -8.71 -4.57 15.33
C GLN A 55 -8.18 -5.89 14.80
N ASP A 56 -9.00 -6.64 14.05
CA ASP A 56 -8.58 -7.90 13.46
C ASP A 56 -7.54 -7.72 12.36
N SER A 57 -7.72 -6.71 11.51
CA SER A 57 -6.75 -6.37 10.47
C SER A 57 -5.41 -5.94 11.08
N LEU A 58 -5.42 -5.12 12.13
CA LEU A 58 -4.19 -4.66 12.79
C LEU A 58 -3.49 -5.80 13.54
N ARG A 59 -4.25 -6.70 14.15
CA ARG A 59 -3.71 -7.91 14.81
C ARG A 59 -3.04 -8.84 13.80
N ARG A 60 -3.64 -9.01 12.62
CA ARG A 60 -3.07 -9.80 11.52
C ARG A 60 -1.78 -9.15 11.00
N LEU A 61 -1.80 -7.83 10.76
CA LEU A 61 -0.63 -7.09 10.28
C LEU A 61 0.56 -7.23 11.23
N ARG A 62 0.35 -7.06 12.54
CA ARG A 62 1.43 -7.17 13.54
C ARG A 62 1.99 -8.57 13.71
N ARG A 63 1.22 -9.61 13.35
CA ARG A 63 1.65 -11.01 13.46
C ARG A 63 2.45 -11.45 12.23
N ASP A 64 2.26 -10.82 11.08
CA ASP A 64 3.01 -11.11 9.87
C ASP A 64 4.38 -10.42 9.89
N ARG A 65 5.44 -11.22 10.04
CA ARG A 65 6.83 -10.74 10.06
C ARG A 65 7.23 -10.04 8.77
N ARG A 66 6.71 -10.48 7.61
CA ARG A 66 7.04 -9.89 6.31
C ARG A 66 6.39 -8.53 6.17
N ALA A 67 5.11 -8.44 6.54
CA ALA A 67 4.38 -7.18 6.52
C ALA A 67 5.00 -6.15 7.49
N MET A 68 5.41 -6.59 8.67
CA MET A 68 6.09 -5.73 9.65
C MET A 68 7.47 -5.27 9.17
N LEU A 69 8.22 -6.12 8.47
CA LEU A 69 9.50 -5.73 7.87
C LEU A 69 9.30 -4.63 6.82
N SER A 70 8.35 -4.82 5.89
CA SER A 70 8.00 -3.82 4.88
C SER A 70 7.54 -2.50 5.51
N LEU A 71 6.67 -2.58 6.53
CA LEU A 71 6.23 -1.40 7.27
C LEU A 71 7.42 -0.67 7.92
N GLY A 72 8.37 -1.41 8.50
CA GLY A 72 9.59 -0.84 9.07
C GLY A 72 10.42 -0.08 8.05
N ILE A 73 10.58 -0.63 6.84
CA ILE A 73 11.32 0.02 5.74
C ILE A 73 10.60 1.31 5.30
N ILE A 74 9.27 1.28 5.14
CA ILE A 74 8.48 2.46 4.78
C ILE A 74 8.62 3.54 5.84
N VAL A 75 8.43 3.19 7.12
CA VAL A 75 8.57 4.13 8.24
C VAL A 75 9.99 4.71 8.29
N PHE A 76 11.01 3.91 8.06
CA PHE A 76 12.40 4.39 7.98
C PHE A 76 12.59 5.45 6.90
N PHE A 77 12.11 5.22 5.67
CA PHE A 77 12.21 6.20 4.59
C PHE A 77 11.40 7.47 4.87
N VAL A 78 10.20 7.34 5.43
CA VAL A 78 9.38 8.49 5.84
C VAL A 78 10.12 9.31 6.90
N VAL A 79 10.66 8.66 7.92
CA VAL A 79 11.41 9.33 9.00
C VAL A 79 12.65 10.04 8.45
N ILE A 80 13.45 9.38 7.63
CA ILE A 80 14.62 10.00 7.00
C ILE A 80 14.22 11.17 6.10
N ALA A 81 13.15 11.05 5.33
CA ALA A 81 12.72 12.11 4.43
C ALA A 81 12.26 13.38 5.17
N PHE A 82 11.52 13.23 6.28
CA PHE A 82 11.00 14.37 7.05
C PHE A 82 12.00 14.93 8.06
N ILE A 83 12.75 14.06 8.75
CA ILE A 83 13.65 14.45 9.84
C ILE A 83 15.10 14.61 9.35
N GLY A 84 15.48 13.90 8.29
CA GLY A 84 16.83 13.92 7.73
C GLY A 84 17.27 15.31 7.24
N PRO A 85 16.55 15.97 6.33
CA PRO A 85 16.94 17.30 5.82
C PRO A 85 17.20 18.35 6.90
N PRO A 86 16.30 18.60 7.88
CA PRO A 86 16.55 19.62 8.90
C PRO A 86 17.74 19.28 9.80
N ILE A 87 18.03 18.00 10.04
CA ILE A 87 19.21 17.59 10.82
C ILE A 87 20.49 17.73 9.97
N TYR A 88 20.47 17.19 8.75
CA TYR A 88 21.65 17.11 7.89
C TYR A 88 22.20 18.50 7.55
N GLN A 89 21.32 19.49 7.34
CA GLN A 89 21.71 20.89 7.12
C GLN A 89 22.50 21.54 8.27
N HIS A 90 22.53 20.94 9.46
CA HIS A 90 23.29 21.44 10.61
C HIS A 90 24.54 20.61 10.91
N ILE A 91 24.81 19.55 10.13
CA ILE A 91 25.95 18.67 10.31
C ILE A 91 27.02 19.02 9.27
N GLY A 92 28.26 19.17 9.74
CA GLY A 92 29.43 19.40 8.90
C GLY A 92 30.13 20.72 9.19
N SER A 93 31.39 20.82 8.78
CA SER A 93 32.17 22.05 8.89
C SER A 93 31.98 22.93 7.66
N PRO A 94 31.96 24.27 7.79
CA PRO A 94 32.06 25.16 6.64
C PRO A 94 33.39 25.00 5.91
N TYR A 95 33.40 25.23 4.60
CA TYR A 95 34.61 25.27 3.77
C TYR A 95 34.67 26.57 2.95
N GLN A 96 35.82 26.86 2.34
CA GLN A 96 36.00 28.00 1.44
C GLN A 96 35.87 27.53 -0.01
N SER A 97 34.89 28.07 -0.73
CA SER A 97 34.76 28.00 -2.18
C SER A 97 35.45 29.22 -2.80
N ALA A 98 36.15 29.04 -3.92
CA ALA A 98 36.78 30.17 -4.60
C ALA A 98 35.75 31.09 -5.28
N ILE A 99 34.54 30.59 -5.57
CA ILE A 99 33.45 31.34 -6.20
C ILE A 99 32.48 31.92 -5.14
N ASN A 100 32.07 31.10 -4.17
CA ASN A 100 30.99 31.42 -3.24
C ASN A 100 31.46 31.89 -1.85
N GLY A 101 32.78 31.92 -1.61
CA GLY A 101 33.35 32.27 -0.32
C GLY A 101 33.12 31.16 0.72
N THR A 102 32.82 31.53 1.97
CA THR A 102 32.60 30.54 3.04
C THR A 102 31.21 29.89 2.90
N VAL A 103 31.17 28.60 2.61
CA VAL A 103 29.93 27.83 2.43
C VAL A 103 29.69 26.96 3.67
N GLY A 104 28.53 27.13 4.31
CA GLY A 104 28.13 26.37 5.49
C GLY A 104 27.27 25.13 5.18
N PRO A 105 27.11 24.20 6.13
CA PRO A 105 26.33 22.97 5.96
C PRO A 105 24.86 23.23 5.60
N ASN A 106 24.30 24.35 6.06
CA ASN A 106 22.94 24.76 5.72
C ASN A 106 22.78 25.11 4.24
N GLN A 107 23.86 25.45 3.54
CA GLN A 107 23.88 25.77 2.12
C GLN A 107 24.23 24.55 1.29
N TYR A 108 25.36 23.89 1.56
CA TYR A 108 25.83 22.79 0.71
C TYR A 108 25.01 21.49 0.87
N HIS A 109 24.28 21.30 1.97
CA HIS A 109 23.25 20.25 2.09
C HIS A 109 21.87 20.68 1.58
N GLY A 110 21.78 21.83 0.90
CA GLY A 110 20.60 22.20 0.13
C GLY A 110 20.49 21.35 -1.13
N PHE A 111 19.36 20.68 -1.35
CA PHE A 111 19.16 19.73 -2.47
C PHE A 111 19.39 20.34 -3.88
N SER A 112 19.28 21.66 -4.01
CA SER A 112 19.45 22.42 -5.25
C SER A 112 20.74 23.26 -5.31
N TYR A 113 21.51 23.32 -4.22
CA TYR A 113 22.75 24.10 -4.15
C TYR A 113 23.83 23.43 -4.99
N GLN A 114 24.51 24.21 -5.83
CA GLN A 114 25.52 23.74 -6.79
C GLN A 114 26.89 24.34 -6.43
N GLU A 115 27.92 23.49 -6.45
CA GLU A 115 29.29 23.90 -6.17
C GLU A 115 30.24 23.23 -7.18
N PHE A 116 30.58 23.95 -8.25
CA PHE A 116 31.37 23.39 -9.36
C PHE A 116 32.80 22.99 -8.99
N GLU A 117 33.31 23.42 -7.83
CA GLU A 117 34.61 23.01 -7.30
C GLU A 117 34.57 21.65 -6.58
N GLN A 118 33.37 21.20 -6.23
CA GLN A 118 33.13 19.97 -5.46
C GLN A 118 32.41 18.93 -6.33
N THR A 119 32.71 18.83 -7.63
CA THR A 119 32.06 17.89 -8.55
C THR A 119 32.61 16.47 -8.41
N ASP A 120 31.73 15.48 -8.62
CA ASP A 120 32.06 14.04 -8.70
C ASP A 120 32.91 13.53 -7.53
N GLN A 121 32.65 14.04 -6.33
CA GLN A 121 33.37 13.63 -5.15
C GLN A 121 32.88 12.29 -4.65
N LEU A 122 33.84 11.48 -4.19
CA LEU A 122 33.56 10.26 -3.45
C LEU A 122 32.93 10.58 -2.07
N PRO A 123 32.28 9.60 -1.44
CA PRO A 123 31.77 9.72 -0.07
C PRO A 123 32.81 10.27 0.91
N SER A 124 32.43 11.32 1.64
CA SER A 124 33.28 12.00 2.61
C SER A 124 32.48 12.41 3.85
N ALA A 125 33.17 12.85 4.91
CA ALA A 125 32.49 13.35 6.12
C ALA A 125 31.66 14.62 5.86
N GLN A 126 32.00 15.36 4.81
CA GLN A 126 31.26 16.55 4.36
C GLN A 126 30.10 16.17 3.45
N HIS A 127 30.30 15.21 2.54
CA HIS A 127 29.27 14.71 1.61
C HIS A 127 29.14 13.21 1.78
N TRP A 128 28.21 12.75 2.62
CA TRP A 128 28.18 11.34 3.08
C TRP A 128 28.02 10.33 1.97
N LEU A 129 27.38 10.71 0.87
CA LEU A 129 27.25 9.89 -0.34
C LEU A 129 28.01 10.46 -1.54
N GLY A 130 28.80 11.52 -1.33
CA GLY A 130 29.49 12.24 -2.40
C GLY A 130 28.62 13.28 -3.09
N THR A 131 29.10 13.76 -4.22
CA THR A 131 28.47 14.82 -5.02
C THR A 131 28.29 14.39 -6.47
N ASP A 132 27.37 15.07 -7.17
CA ASP A 132 27.17 14.87 -8.62
C ASP A 132 28.05 15.79 -9.47
N ASN A 133 27.84 15.74 -10.79
CA ASN A 133 28.56 16.53 -11.78
C ASN A 133 28.33 18.06 -11.68
N LEU A 134 27.40 18.51 -10.85
CA LEU A 134 27.17 19.93 -10.53
C LEU A 134 27.56 20.27 -9.08
N GLY A 135 28.23 19.32 -8.38
CA GLY A 135 28.66 19.46 -7.01
C GLY A 135 27.53 19.52 -5.98
N ARG A 136 26.38 18.93 -6.32
CA ARG A 136 25.24 18.87 -5.40
C ARG A 136 25.36 17.64 -4.51
N ASP A 137 25.06 17.78 -3.23
CA ASP A 137 25.12 16.67 -2.28
C ASP A 137 24.10 15.58 -2.61
N LEU A 138 24.57 14.34 -2.82
CA LEU A 138 23.73 13.22 -3.22
C LEU A 138 22.77 12.77 -2.12
N LEU A 139 23.20 12.77 -0.86
CA LEU A 139 22.34 12.35 0.26
C LEU A 139 21.19 13.32 0.48
N ALA A 140 21.46 14.62 0.47
CA ALA A 140 20.46 15.67 0.54
C ALA A 140 19.42 15.54 -0.58
N ARG A 141 19.88 15.26 -1.81
CA ARG A 141 19.00 15.05 -2.98
C ARG A 141 18.14 13.80 -2.82
N LEU A 142 18.69 12.70 -2.32
CA LEU A 142 17.93 11.48 -2.06
C LEU A 142 16.88 11.70 -0.97
N MET A 143 17.23 12.32 0.15
CA MET A 143 16.25 12.62 1.23
C MET A 143 15.12 13.52 0.74
N GLN A 144 15.44 14.58 0.00
CA GLN A 144 14.44 15.47 -0.58
C GLN A 144 13.60 14.76 -1.65
N GLY A 145 14.22 13.89 -2.47
CA GLY A 145 13.54 13.09 -3.48
C GLY A 145 12.52 12.14 -2.86
N VAL A 146 12.89 11.43 -1.79
CA VAL A 146 11.98 10.55 -1.05
C VAL A 146 10.81 11.35 -0.47
N LEU A 147 11.06 12.53 0.12
CA LEU A 147 9.99 13.39 0.64
C LEU A 147 9.01 13.78 -0.47
N ILE A 148 9.53 14.23 -1.62
CA ILE A 148 8.72 14.63 -2.76
C ILE A 148 7.89 13.44 -3.27
N SER A 149 8.49 12.26 -3.43
CA SER A 149 7.80 11.05 -3.89
C SER A 149 6.65 10.64 -2.96
N ILE A 150 6.86 10.71 -1.64
CA ILE A 150 5.82 10.38 -0.65
C ILE A 150 4.66 11.37 -0.76
N VAL A 151 4.95 12.67 -0.82
CA VAL A 151 3.91 13.71 -0.88
C VAL A 151 3.11 13.59 -2.18
N VAL A 152 3.78 13.40 -3.31
CA VAL A 152 3.11 13.21 -4.60
C VAL A 152 2.26 11.94 -4.57
N ALA A 153 2.78 10.81 -4.09
CA ALA A 153 2.04 9.56 -4.01
C ALA A 153 0.76 9.71 -3.18
N VAL A 154 0.84 10.30 -1.98
CA VAL A 154 -0.33 10.51 -1.11
C VAL A 154 -1.34 11.46 -1.77
N LEU A 155 -0.87 12.54 -2.39
CA LEU A 155 -1.76 13.54 -3.01
C LEU A 155 -2.51 12.95 -4.21
N VAL A 156 -1.81 12.26 -5.11
CA VAL A 156 -2.39 11.63 -6.30
C VAL A 156 -3.39 10.54 -5.88
N GLU A 157 -2.97 9.63 -4.99
CA GLU A 157 -3.81 8.52 -4.53
C GLU A 157 -5.10 9.01 -3.84
N THR A 158 -5.01 10.10 -3.06
CA THR A 158 -6.20 10.67 -2.41
C THR A 158 -7.21 11.16 -3.44
N VAL A 159 -6.74 11.84 -4.49
CA VAL A 159 -7.63 12.33 -5.56
C VAL A 159 -8.19 11.16 -6.36
N ASP A 160 -7.36 10.17 -6.69
CA ASP A 160 -7.75 8.99 -7.45
C ASP A 160 -8.83 8.18 -6.73
N ILE A 161 -8.68 7.95 -5.43
CA ILE A 161 -9.70 7.27 -4.62
C ILE A 161 -11.02 8.05 -4.64
N ILE A 162 -10.98 9.38 -4.47
CA ILE A 162 -12.20 10.20 -4.47
C ILE A 162 -12.90 10.13 -5.83
N VAL A 163 -12.14 10.29 -6.92
CA VAL A 163 -12.67 10.25 -8.29
C VAL A 163 -13.17 8.85 -8.64
N GLY A 164 -12.39 7.82 -8.34
CA GLY A 164 -12.72 6.42 -8.60
C GLY A 164 -13.96 5.96 -7.84
N ILE A 165 -14.07 6.30 -6.54
CA ILE A 165 -15.29 6.02 -5.75
C ILE A 165 -16.50 6.73 -6.36
N PHE A 166 -16.36 8.01 -6.72
CA PHE A 166 -17.45 8.79 -7.29
C PHE A 166 -17.95 8.17 -8.60
N ILE A 167 -17.04 7.84 -9.52
CA ILE A 167 -17.35 7.25 -10.82
C ILE A 167 -17.89 5.82 -10.65
N GLY A 168 -17.30 5.01 -9.77
CA GLY A 168 -17.74 3.65 -9.50
C GLY A 168 -19.15 3.58 -8.90
N ILE A 169 -19.48 4.50 -7.98
CA ILE A 169 -20.85 4.64 -7.46
C ILE A 169 -21.81 5.02 -8.58
N LEU A 170 -21.42 5.95 -9.46
CA LEU A 170 -22.28 6.40 -10.56
C LEU A 170 -22.57 5.26 -11.55
N ALA A 171 -21.54 4.50 -11.93
CA ALA A 171 -21.68 3.34 -12.79
C ALA A 171 -22.56 2.25 -12.14
N GLY A 172 -22.28 1.92 -10.88
CA GLY A 172 -23.01 0.86 -10.15
C GLY A 172 -24.45 1.21 -9.78
N TYR A 173 -24.76 2.49 -9.51
CA TYR A 173 -26.10 2.93 -9.13
C TYR A 173 -27.04 3.06 -10.34
N TYR A 174 -26.58 3.69 -11.42
CA TYR A 174 -27.42 3.94 -12.59
C TYR A 174 -27.42 2.79 -13.61
N GLY A 175 -26.29 2.09 -13.77
CA GLY A 175 -26.12 1.02 -14.73
C GLY A 175 -26.42 1.42 -16.19
N GLY A 176 -26.60 0.41 -17.04
CA GLY A 176 -27.09 0.58 -18.42
C GLY A 176 -26.17 1.42 -19.30
N TRP A 177 -26.71 2.50 -19.88
CA TRP A 177 -25.97 3.35 -20.83
C TRP A 177 -24.90 4.22 -20.15
N ILE A 178 -25.09 4.60 -18.88
CA ILE A 178 -24.11 5.39 -18.11
C ILE A 178 -22.88 4.54 -17.84
N ASP A 179 -23.07 3.30 -17.40
CA ASP A 179 -21.98 2.34 -17.22
C ASP A 179 -21.19 2.11 -18.53
N GLN A 180 -21.90 1.88 -19.64
CA GLN A 180 -21.24 1.76 -20.95
C GLN A 180 -20.46 3.01 -21.36
N PHE A 181 -21.00 4.21 -21.13
CA PHE A 181 -20.30 5.45 -21.44
C PHE A 181 -19.03 5.60 -20.59
N LEU A 182 -19.13 5.37 -19.28
CA LEU A 182 -18.01 5.46 -18.35
C LEU A 182 -16.93 4.43 -18.68
N ALA A 183 -17.30 3.19 -19.00
CA ALA A 183 -16.37 2.17 -19.46
C ALA A 183 -15.61 2.61 -20.72
N ARG A 184 -16.31 3.19 -21.71
CA ARG A 184 -15.67 3.72 -22.94
C ARG A 184 -14.76 4.91 -22.67
N PHE A 185 -15.15 5.77 -21.73
CA PHE A 185 -14.31 6.89 -21.32
C PHE A 185 -13.00 6.39 -20.68
N THR A 186 -13.10 5.40 -19.79
CA THR A 186 -11.94 4.74 -19.18
C THR A 186 -11.04 4.08 -20.24
N ASP A 187 -11.61 3.37 -21.22
CA ASP A 187 -10.86 2.79 -22.34
C ASP A 187 -10.01 3.86 -23.08
N ILE A 188 -10.58 5.04 -23.32
CA ILE A 188 -9.90 6.17 -23.97
C ILE A 188 -8.76 6.71 -23.08
N MET A 189 -8.98 6.82 -21.77
CA MET A 189 -7.94 7.27 -20.83
C MET A 189 -6.76 6.30 -20.79
N PHE A 190 -6.98 4.99 -20.87
CA PHE A 190 -5.89 4.01 -20.95
C PHE A 190 -5.10 4.07 -22.26
N ALA A 191 -5.73 4.48 -23.36
CA ALA A 191 -5.03 4.70 -24.62
C ALA A 191 -4.20 5.99 -24.63
N PHE A 192 -4.40 6.88 -23.66
CA PHE A 192 -3.78 8.19 -23.63
C PHE A 192 -2.35 8.13 -23.05
N PRO A 193 -1.36 8.75 -23.70
CA PRO A 193 0.03 8.68 -23.26
C PRO A 193 0.28 9.59 -22.05
N GLY A 194 0.07 9.07 -20.84
CA GLY A 194 0.19 9.83 -19.59
C GLY A 194 1.49 10.63 -19.48
N LEU A 195 2.65 10.02 -19.76
CA LEU A 195 3.94 10.72 -19.67
C LEU A 195 4.06 11.90 -20.64
N LEU A 196 3.55 11.78 -21.87
CA LEU A 196 3.56 12.88 -22.84
C LEU A 196 2.64 14.02 -22.39
N PHE A 197 1.49 13.67 -21.82
CA PHE A 197 0.57 14.65 -21.25
C PHE A 197 1.21 15.42 -20.08
N LEU A 198 1.91 14.74 -19.17
CA LEU A 198 2.59 15.41 -18.06
C LEU A 198 3.63 16.41 -18.55
N ILE A 199 4.44 16.04 -19.54
CA ILE A 199 5.45 16.93 -20.12
C ILE A 199 4.78 18.12 -20.81
N LEU A 200 3.71 17.89 -21.57
CA LEU A 200 2.95 18.94 -22.26
C LEU A 200 2.31 19.93 -21.27
N VAL A 201 1.59 19.42 -20.28
CA VAL A 201 0.94 20.24 -19.24
C VAL A 201 1.99 21.00 -18.43
N SER A 202 3.08 20.35 -18.02
CA SER A 202 4.15 21.05 -17.30
C SER A 202 4.85 22.11 -18.15
N GLY A 203 4.99 21.90 -19.47
CA GLY A 203 5.61 22.85 -20.37
C GLY A 203 4.74 24.07 -20.68
N ILE A 204 3.43 23.87 -20.85
CA ILE A 204 2.48 24.94 -21.20
C ILE A 204 1.98 25.69 -19.96
N LEU A 205 1.63 24.95 -18.90
CA LEU A 205 0.99 25.50 -17.70
C LEU A 205 1.97 25.69 -16.54
N GLY A 206 3.26 25.37 -16.71
CA GLY A 206 4.28 25.49 -15.66
C GLY A 206 4.41 26.89 -15.09
N ASP A 207 4.47 27.91 -15.94
CA ASP A 207 4.62 29.30 -15.51
C ASP A 207 3.34 29.83 -14.81
N TRP A 208 2.17 29.42 -15.31
CA TRP A 208 0.90 29.72 -14.65
C TRP A 208 0.83 29.06 -13.27
N ALA A 209 1.28 27.81 -13.15
CA ALA A 209 1.36 27.10 -11.89
C ALA A 209 2.32 27.83 -10.95
N ASP A 210 3.52 28.21 -11.40
CA ASP A 210 4.48 28.94 -10.58
C ASP A 210 3.90 30.26 -10.06
N ALA A 211 3.12 30.98 -10.87
CA ALA A 211 2.46 32.21 -10.46
C ALA A 211 1.30 32.00 -9.45
N THR A 212 0.58 30.87 -9.56
CA THR A 212 -0.70 30.66 -8.85
C THR A 212 -0.57 29.71 -7.67
N LEU A 213 0.10 28.58 -7.87
CA LEU A 213 0.19 27.44 -6.93
C LEU A 213 1.38 27.55 -5.97
N SER A 214 2.36 28.42 -6.23
CA SER A 214 3.52 28.63 -5.33
C SER A 214 3.13 29.11 -3.93
N LYS A 215 1.94 29.70 -3.81
CA LYS A 215 1.37 30.16 -2.53
C LYS A 215 0.85 29.01 -1.65
N ILE A 216 0.75 27.79 -2.18
CA ILE A 216 0.22 26.64 -1.45
C ILE A 216 1.40 25.84 -0.84
N PRO A 217 1.58 25.86 0.50
CA PRO A 217 2.72 25.23 1.14
C PRO A 217 2.46 23.73 1.37
N ILE A 218 2.31 22.96 0.29
CA ILE A 218 2.18 21.48 0.38
C ILE A 218 3.57 20.85 0.57
N VAL A 219 4.60 21.38 -0.09
CA VAL A 219 6.00 20.96 0.09
C VAL A 219 6.93 22.18 0.16
N GLY A 220 7.39 22.49 1.37
CA GLY A 220 8.42 23.50 1.62
C GLY A 220 7.96 24.97 1.57
N PRO A 221 8.82 25.92 2.02
CA PRO A 221 8.45 27.32 2.24
C PRO A 221 8.10 28.13 0.98
N ASN A 222 8.47 27.64 -0.21
CA ASN A 222 8.27 28.35 -1.49
C ASN A 222 7.26 27.67 -2.42
N GLY A 223 6.57 26.61 -1.96
CA GLY A 223 5.56 25.88 -2.73
C GLY A 223 6.07 25.26 -4.03
N ASN A 224 6.03 23.93 -4.15
CA ASN A 224 6.38 23.25 -5.40
C ASN A 224 5.22 23.27 -6.40
N ALA A 225 4.93 24.44 -6.96
CA ALA A 225 3.83 24.67 -7.88
C ALA A 225 3.73 23.65 -9.02
N ARG A 226 4.85 23.38 -9.69
CA ARG A 226 4.91 22.39 -10.76
C ARG A 226 4.64 20.97 -10.28
N LEU A 227 5.03 20.61 -9.06
CA LEU A 227 4.70 19.28 -8.51
C LEU A 227 3.19 19.13 -8.29
N LEU A 228 2.51 20.17 -7.84
CA LEU A 228 1.04 20.14 -7.68
C LEU A 228 0.35 20.01 -9.03
N LEU A 229 0.79 20.77 -10.02
CA LEU A 229 0.28 20.67 -11.38
C LEU A 229 0.48 19.25 -11.95
N VAL A 230 1.68 18.69 -11.79
CA VAL A 230 1.98 17.32 -12.25
C VAL A 230 1.16 16.28 -11.49
N SER A 231 0.97 16.44 -10.17
CA SER A 231 0.16 15.53 -9.36
C SER A 231 -1.30 15.53 -9.80
N LEU A 232 -1.88 16.70 -10.10
CA LEU A 232 -3.26 16.80 -10.62
C LEU A 232 -3.38 16.18 -12.02
N ALA A 233 -2.37 16.38 -12.87
CA ALA A 233 -2.35 15.77 -14.20
C ALA A 233 -2.18 14.24 -14.15
N LEU A 234 -1.39 13.73 -13.19
CA LEU A 234 -1.26 12.31 -12.90
C LEU A 234 -2.60 11.75 -12.43
N ALA A 235 -3.23 12.38 -11.45
CA ALA A 235 -4.52 11.91 -10.93
C ALA A 235 -5.58 11.81 -12.04
N LEU A 236 -5.65 12.83 -12.91
CA LEU A 236 -6.58 12.82 -14.05
C LEU A 236 -6.37 11.67 -15.03
N THR A 237 -5.15 11.15 -15.15
CA THR A 237 -4.81 10.11 -16.12
C THR A 237 -4.72 8.71 -15.50
N ILE A 238 -4.47 8.61 -14.19
CA ILE A 238 -4.20 7.36 -13.48
C ILE A 238 -5.42 6.85 -12.71
N TRP A 239 -6.36 7.74 -12.33
CA TRP A 239 -7.57 7.32 -11.61
C TRP A 239 -8.32 6.11 -12.20
N PRO A 240 -8.39 5.87 -13.54
CA PRO A 240 -9.12 4.72 -14.05
C PRO A 240 -8.44 3.39 -13.73
N LEU A 241 -7.16 3.37 -13.36
CA LEU A 241 -6.48 2.16 -12.88
C LEU A 241 -6.97 1.72 -11.49
N MET A 242 -7.61 2.64 -10.75
CA MET A 242 -8.03 2.45 -9.37
C MET A 242 -9.54 2.26 -9.20
N ALA A 243 -10.32 2.50 -10.27
CA ALA A 243 -11.77 2.34 -10.33
C ALA A 243 -12.16 0.96 -10.87
#